data_AF-A0A856ML73-F1
#
_entry.id   AF-A0A856ML73-F1
#
_cell.length_a   1.000
_cell.length_b   1.000
_cell.length_c   1.000
_cell.angle_alpha   90.00
_cell.angle_beta   90.00
_cell.angle_gamma   90.00
#
_symmetry.space_group_name_H-M   'P 1'
#
loop_
_entity.id
_entity.type
_entity.pdbx_description
1 polymer ?
#
loop_
_entity_poly.entity_id
_entity_poly.type
_entity_poly.pdbx_seq_one_letter_code
_entity_poly.pdbx_strand_id
1 'polypeptide(L)'
;MSQVVEKPTARPVTPLGILAKQLETILQTLDKMSADELQANLNQAWLLAAGLDPYLEECTTRESPALAALAQKTAQEAWNQRFHEGATVRELEQEMLSGHVEGQTLKMFTHMIKAKKVLEVGMFTGYSALAIAEALPSDGELVACEVDPYTAEFAQAAFRESPHGGKIRVEVGPALSTLQKLADAGQSFDFVFIDADKREYVKYFQTLLETDLLVPGGFICVDNTLLQGQVYLPEENRTPNGEAIAQFNQVVAADSRVEQVLLPLRDGLTIIRRLP
;
A
#
# COMPACT_ATOMS: atom_id res chain seq x y z
N MET A 1 -35.86 -26.14 -29.80
CA MET A 1 -35.82 -25.76 -28.37
C MET A 1 -34.40 -25.99 -27.89
N SER A 2 -33.56 -24.94 -27.89
CA SER A 2 -32.22 -25.02 -27.29
C SER A 2 -32.40 -24.73 -25.81
N GLN A 3 -32.21 -25.75 -24.97
CA GLN A 3 -32.10 -25.55 -23.53
C GLN A 3 -30.78 -24.82 -23.29
N VAL A 4 -30.88 -23.53 -23.00
CA VAL A 4 -29.81 -22.78 -22.36
C VAL A 4 -29.68 -23.40 -20.97
N VAL A 5 -28.66 -24.24 -20.80
CA VAL A 5 -28.27 -24.73 -19.48
C VAL A 5 -27.78 -23.50 -18.73
N GLU A 6 -28.61 -22.95 -17.83
CA GLU A 6 -28.17 -21.98 -16.84
C GLU A 6 -26.99 -22.61 -16.10
N LYS A 7 -25.78 -22.07 -16.31
CA LYS A 7 -24.62 -22.48 -15.53
C LYS A 7 -24.94 -22.15 -14.06
N PRO A 8 -24.86 -23.11 -13.14
CA PRO A 8 -25.04 -22.81 -11.72
C PRO A 8 -24.00 -21.78 -11.31
N THR A 9 -24.42 -20.59 -10.91
CA THR A 9 -23.52 -19.62 -10.29
C THR A 9 -23.05 -20.20 -8.96
N ALA A 10 -21.75 -20.43 -8.82
CA ALA A 10 -21.18 -20.91 -7.58
C ALA A 10 -21.55 -19.96 -6.42
N ARG A 11 -21.90 -20.51 -5.26
CA ARG A 11 -22.18 -19.71 -4.06
C ARG A 11 -20.93 -18.91 -3.64
N PRO A 12 -21.07 -17.69 -3.09
CA PRO A 12 -19.94 -16.96 -2.55
C PRO A 12 -19.31 -17.72 -1.38
N VAL A 13 -17.98 -17.70 -1.30
CA VAL A 13 -17.20 -18.41 -0.26
C VAL A 13 -16.17 -17.53 0.45
N THR A 14 -15.96 -16.30 0.00
CA THR A 14 -15.08 -15.32 0.65
C THR A 14 -15.92 -14.33 1.47
N PRO A 15 -15.37 -13.71 2.52
CA PRO A 15 -16.08 -12.67 3.29
C PRO A 15 -16.66 -11.57 2.40
N LEU A 16 -15.85 -11.01 1.49
CA LEU A 16 -16.30 -9.97 0.56
C LEU A 16 -17.39 -10.46 -0.41
N GLY A 17 -17.27 -11.69 -0.92
CA GLY A 17 -18.28 -12.27 -1.81
C GLY A 17 -19.61 -12.52 -1.09
N ILE A 18 -19.56 -12.95 0.17
CA ILE A 18 -20.75 -13.16 1.01
C ILE A 18 -21.40 -11.81 1.32
N LEU A 19 -20.62 -10.81 1.70
CA LEU A 19 -21.08 -9.44 1.93
C LEU A 19 -21.78 -8.87 0.69
N ALA A 20 -21.14 -8.95 -0.48
CA ALA A 20 -21.71 -8.47 -1.73
C ALA A 20 -23.03 -9.16 -2.06
N LYS A 21 -23.11 -10.49 -1.87
CA LYS A 21 -24.36 -11.24 -2.10
C LYS A 21 -25.47 -10.85 -1.13
N GLN A 22 -25.13 -10.58 0.12
CA GLN A 22 -26.09 -10.14 1.13
C GLN A 22 -26.65 -8.75 0.78
N LEU A 23 -25.78 -7.80 0.42
CA LEU A 23 -26.19 -6.47 -0.01
C LEU A 23 -27.04 -6.52 -1.29
N GLU A 24 -26.66 -7.33 -2.27
CA GLU A 24 -27.46 -7.57 -3.48
C GLU A 24 -28.87 -8.08 -3.13
N THR A 25 -28.95 -9.05 -2.21
CA THR A 25 -30.24 -9.62 -1.77
C THR A 25 -31.11 -8.55 -1.13
N ILE A 26 -30.55 -7.75 -0.22
CA ILE A 26 -31.26 -6.61 0.40
C ILE A 26 -31.81 -5.67 -0.67
N LEU A 27 -30.99 -5.29 -1.65
CA LEU A 27 -31.41 -4.38 -2.74
C LEU A 27 -32.54 -4.98 -3.60
N GLN A 28 -32.51 -6.28 -3.87
CA GLN A 28 -33.51 -6.96 -4.72
C GLN A 28 -34.85 -7.21 -4.00
N THR A 29 -34.84 -7.33 -2.67
CA THR A 29 -36.04 -7.68 -1.89
C THR A 29 -36.51 -6.56 -0.96
N LEU A 30 -35.94 -5.36 -1.05
CA LEU A 30 -36.19 -4.24 -0.14
C LEU A 30 -37.69 -3.99 0.10
N ASP A 31 -38.49 -3.91 -0.97
CA ASP A 31 -39.94 -3.63 -0.90
C ASP A 31 -40.76 -4.76 -0.25
N LYS A 32 -40.17 -5.95 -0.09
CA LYS A 32 -40.81 -7.15 0.45
C LYS A 32 -40.36 -7.47 1.87
N MET A 33 -39.33 -6.80 2.39
CA MET A 33 -38.78 -7.06 3.71
C MET A 33 -39.51 -6.25 4.77
N SER A 34 -39.78 -6.88 5.91
CA SER A 34 -40.13 -6.17 7.12
C SER A 34 -38.95 -5.35 7.64
N ALA A 35 -39.23 -4.34 8.48
CA ALA A 35 -38.18 -3.54 9.11
C ALA A 35 -37.19 -4.39 9.92
N ASP A 36 -37.70 -5.39 10.64
CA ASP A 36 -36.88 -6.30 11.45
C ASP A 36 -35.97 -7.18 10.58
N GLU A 37 -36.48 -7.70 9.46
CA GLU A 37 -35.68 -8.47 8.51
C GLU A 37 -34.59 -7.62 7.86
N LEU A 38 -34.92 -6.38 7.47
CA LEU A 38 -33.95 -5.45 6.90
C LEU A 38 -32.85 -5.13 7.90
N GLN A 39 -33.22 -4.81 9.14
CA GLN A 39 -32.26 -4.52 10.21
C GLN A 39 -31.35 -5.72 10.49
N ALA A 40 -31.89 -6.94 10.56
CA ALA A 40 -31.10 -8.14 10.78
C ALA A 40 -30.08 -8.39 9.66
N ASN A 41 -30.49 -8.21 8.39
CA ASN A 41 -29.61 -8.39 7.24
C ASN A 41 -28.52 -7.32 7.16
N LEU A 42 -28.86 -6.05 7.39
CA LEU A 42 -27.88 -4.96 7.44
C LEU A 42 -26.88 -5.17 8.57
N ASN A 43 -27.33 -5.62 9.74
CA ASN A 43 -26.46 -5.90 10.87
C ASN A 43 -25.47 -7.04 10.59
N GLN A 44 -25.91 -8.11 9.91
CA GLN A 44 -25.00 -9.18 9.48
C GLN A 44 -23.97 -8.70 8.46
N ALA A 45 -24.39 -7.91 7.46
CA ALA A 45 -23.49 -7.32 6.47
C ALA A 45 -22.45 -6.42 7.16
N TRP A 46 -22.89 -5.58 8.09
CA TRP A 46 -22.03 -4.70 8.87
C TRP A 46 -21.03 -5.49 9.72
N LEU A 47 -21.47 -6.51 10.46
CA LEU A 47 -20.57 -7.35 11.28
C LEU A 47 -19.48 -8.03 10.43
N LEU A 48 -19.84 -8.51 9.24
CA LEU A 48 -18.90 -9.15 8.33
C LEU A 48 -17.85 -8.15 7.79
N ALA A 49 -18.27 -6.92 7.47
CA ALA A 49 -17.38 -5.87 7.01
C ALA A 49 -16.50 -5.31 8.14
N ALA A 50 -17.11 -4.89 9.24
CA ALA A 50 -16.44 -4.23 10.37
C ALA A 50 -15.53 -5.18 11.16
N GLY A 51 -15.76 -6.50 11.10
CA GLY A 51 -14.95 -7.49 11.79
C GLY A 51 -13.65 -7.86 11.09
N LEU A 52 -13.47 -7.53 9.80
CA LEU A 52 -12.33 -8.02 9.01
C LEU A 52 -11.00 -7.42 9.50
N ASP A 53 -10.87 -6.09 9.48
CA ASP A 53 -9.60 -5.43 9.79
C ASP A 53 -9.16 -5.66 11.25
N PRO A 54 -10.03 -5.53 12.28
CA PRO A 54 -9.64 -5.83 13.65
C PRO A 54 -9.17 -7.27 13.85
N TYR A 55 -9.79 -8.24 13.15
CA TYR A 55 -9.39 -9.63 13.23
C TYR A 55 -8.03 -9.88 12.57
N LEU A 56 -7.75 -9.22 11.45
CA LEU A 56 -6.45 -9.26 10.79
C LEU A 56 -5.35 -8.68 11.69
N GLU A 57 -5.60 -7.52 12.31
CA GLU A 57 -4.66 -6.90 13.26
C GLU A 57 -4.40 -7.82 14.47
N GLU A 58 -5.46 -8.36 15.09
CA GLU A 58 -5.36 -9.26 16.24
C GLU A 58 -4.55 -10.53 15.92
N CYS A 59 -4.76 -11.10 14.73
CA CYS A 59 -4.13 -12.35 14.30
C CYS A 59 -2.76 -12.14 13.63
N THR A 60 -2.31 -10.90 13.45
CA THR A 60 -1.01 -10.59 12.86
C THR A 60 0.06 -10.49 13.96
N THR A 61 1.29 -10.93 13.66
CA THR A 61 2.42 -10.79 14.60
C THR A 61 2.59 -9.34 15.03
N ARG A 62 2.69 -9.10 16.34
CA ARG A 62 2.77 -7.74 16.91
C ARG A 62 3.93 -6.93 16.33
N GLU A 63 3.72 -5.62 16.23
CA GLU A 63 4.74 -4.64 15.91
C GLU A 63 5.87 -4.64 16.95
N SER A 64 7.05 -4.17 16.54
CA SER A 64 8.12 -3.87 17.50
C SER A 64 7.73 -2.65 18.36
N PRO A 65 8.35 -2.46 19.53
CA PRO A 65 8.15 -1.24 20.32
C PRO A 65 8.47 0.05 19.54
N ALA A 66 9.43 0.01 18.62
CA ALA A 66 9.82 1.16 17.82
C ALA A 66 8.74 1.53 16.78
N LEU A 67 8.18 0.53 16.10
CA LEU A 67 7.06 0.71 15.17
C LEU A 67 5.80 1.22 15.88
N ALA A 68 5.45 0.63 17.02
CA ALA A 68 4.31 1.06 17.81
C ALA A 68 4.48 2.50 18.32
N ALA A 69 5.67 2.88 18.79
CA ALA A 69 5.98 4.24 19.20
C ALA A 69 5.90 5.23 18.03
N LEU A 70 6.38 4.84 16.85
CA LEU A 70 6.30 5.67 15.65
C LEU A 70 4.85 5.88 15.17
N ALA A 71 4.04 4.82 15.15
CA ALA A 71 2.62 4.91 14.85
C ALA A 71 1.89 5.84 15.84
N GLN A 72 2.17 5.71 17.14
CA GLN A 72 1.61 6.59 18.17
C GLN A 72 2.03 8.05 17.98
N LYS A 73 3.32 8.31 17.72
CA LYS A 73 3.82 9.68 17.46
C LYS A 73 3.14 10.27 16.21
N THR A 74 2.98 9.48 15.15
CA THR A 74 2.30 9.91 13.91
C THR A 74 0.85 10.31 14.19
N ALA A 75 0.12 9.53 15.00
CA ALA A 75 -1.26 9.81 15.36
C ALA A 75 -1.44 11.04 16.27
N GLN A 76 -0.40 11.41 17.04
CA GLN A 76 -0.43 12.54 17.97
C GLN A 76 0.01 13.87 17.33
N GLU A 77 0.64 13.82 16.15
CA GLU A 77 1.14 15.01 15.48
C GLU A 77 0.00 15.86 14.90
N ALA A 78 0.09 17.18 15.06
CA ALA A 78 -0.95 18.11 14.65
C ALA A 78 -0.80 18.49 13.16
N TRP A 79 -0.96 17.52 12.24
CA TRP A 79 -0.63 17.68 10.82
C TRP A 79 -1.26 18.91 10.14
N ASN A 80 -2.54 19.17 10.39
CA ASN A 80 -3.23 20.34 9.86
C ASN A 80 -2.60 21.66 10.34
N GLN A 81 -2.19 21.72 11.62
CA GLN A 81 -1.49 22.89 12.15
C GLN A 81 -0.11 23.04 11.51
N ARG A 82 0.64 21.94 11.34
CA ARG A 82 1.96 21.97 10.68
C ARG A 82 1.89 22.51 9.27
N PHE A 83 0.87 22.12 8.52
CA PHE A 83 0.65 22.65 7.18
C PHE A 83 0.31 24.15 7.19
N HIS A 84 -0.63 24.57 8.05
CA HIS A 84 -0.99 25.99 8.18
C HIS A 84 0.17 26.88 8.64
N GLU A 85 1.10 26.35 9.42
CA GLU A 85 2.32 27.02 9.84
C GLU A 85 3.43 27.00 8.77
N GLY A 86 3.23 26.30 7.65
CA GLY A 86 4.20 26.16 6.56
C GLY A 86 5.37 25.22 6.86
N ALA A 87 5.22 24.37 7.88
CA ALA A 87 6.25 23.38 8.23
C ALA A 87 6.29 22.21 7.25
N THR A 88 5.14 21.82 6.70
CA THR A 88 5.02 20.77 5.68
C THR A 88 4.74 21.40 4.31
N VAL A 89 5.22 20.76 3.24
CA VAL A 89 5.06 21.22 1.86
C VAL A 89 3.70 20.87 1.27
N ARG A 90 2.93 20.01 1.95
CA ARG A 90 1.58 19.59 1.60
C ARG A 90 0.76 19.25 2.85
N GLU A 91 -0.55 19.15 2.66
CA GLU A 91 -1.45 18.58 3.66
C GLU A 91 -1.09 17.10 3.85
N LEU A 92 -1.03 16.69 5.12
CA LEU A 92 -0.68 15.36 5.57
C LEU A 92 -1.69 14.94 6.63
N GLU A 93 -1.90 13.64 6.77
CA GLU A 93 -2.82 13.08 7.75
C GLU A 93 -2.27 11.76 8.26
N GLN A 94 -2.68 11.36 9.47
CA GLN A 94 -2.18 10.14 10.11
C GLN A 94 -2.56 8.87 9.32
N GLU A 95 -3.66 8.93 8.57
CA GLU A 95 -4.21 7.84 7.77
C GLU A 95 -3.29 7.44 6.60
N MET A 96 -2.31 8.29 6.25
CA MET A 96 -1.24 7.98 5.28
C MET A 96 -0.21 6.95 5.81
N LEU A 97 -0.33 6.50 7.06
CA LEU A 97 0.54 5.47 7.64
C LEU A 97 0.15 4.07 7.12
N SER A 98 1.10 3.33 6.53
CA SER A 98 0.90 1.92 6.10
C SER A 98 0.43 1.01 7.25
N GLY A 99 0.90 1.27 8.48
CA GLY A 99 0.42 0.62 9.71
C GLY A 99 0.72 -0.88 9.83
N HIS A 100 0.16 -1.50 10.88
CA HIS A 100 0.59 -2.81 11.41
C HIS A 100 0.60 -3.95 10.39
N VAL A 101 -0.54 -4.29 9.80
CA VAL A 101 -0.67 -5.48 8.94
C VAL A 101 0.19 -5.36 7.68
N GLU A 102 0.23 -4.18 7.08
CA GLU A 102 1.04 -3.94 5.89
C GLU A 102 2.54 -3.92 6.21
N GLY A 103 2.96 -3.27 7.30
CA GLY A 103 4.35 -3.32 7.75
C GLY A 103 4.85 -4.75 7.97
N GLN A 104 4.03 -5.61 8.59
CA GLN A 104 4.37 -7.02 8.76
C GLN A 104 4.40 -7.78 7.43
N THR A 105 3.52 -7.44 6.49
CA THR A 105 3.54 -8.00 5.15
C THR A 105 4.84 -7.65 4.42
N LEU A 106 5.27 -6.38 4.45
CA LEU A 106 6.52 -5.93 3.85
C LEU A 106 7.75 -6.61 4.49
N LYS A 107 7.72 -6.84 5.81
CA LYS A 107 8.75 -7.64 6.52
C LYS A 107 8.81 -9.07 6.01
N MET A 108 7.65 -9.72 5.86
CA MET A 108 7.58 -11.09 5.34
C MET A 108 8.14 -11.16 3.91
N PHE A 109 7.79 -10.21 3.03
CA PHE A 109 8.35 -10.17 1.68
C PHE A 109 9.86 -9.97 1.71
N THR A 110 10.37 -9.02 2.49
CA THR A 110 11.81 -8.75 2.65
C THR A 110 12.56 -10.02 3.07
N HIS A 111 12.03 -10.79 4.03
CA HIS A 111 12.62 -12.06 4.45
C HIS A 111 12.57 -13.15 3.38
N MET A 112 11.41 -13.33 2.73
CA MET A 112 11.21 -14.40 1.74
C MET A 112 12.12 -14.22 0.52
N ILE A 113 12.26 -12.99 0.03
CA ILE A 113 13.11 -12.67 -1.13
C ILE A 113 14.59 -12.45 -0.74
N LYS A 114 14.89 -12.44 0.57
CA LYS A 114 16.23 -12.20 1.12
C LYS A 114 16.85 -10.87 0.64
N ALA A 115 16.03 -9.82 0.59
CA ALA A 115 16.48 -8.52 0.13
C ALA A 115 17.64 -7.98 0.99
N LYS A 116 18.59 -7.30 0.35
CA LYS A 116 19.70 -6.59 1.00
C LYS A 116 19.67 -5.10 0.71
N LYS A 117 19.35 -4.71 -0.53
CA LYS A 117 19.20 -3.32 -0.94
C LYS A 117 17.75 -3.02 -1.24
N VAL A 118 17.17 -2.08 -0.49
CA VAL A 118 15.78 -1.64 -0.67
C VAL A 118 15.73 -0.18 -1.04
N LEU A 119 14.79 0.15 -1.92
CA LEU A 119 14.42 1.52 -2.22
C LEU A 119 12.96 1.73 -1.83
N GLU A 120 12.68 2.84 -1.19
CA GLU A 120 11.32 3.28 -0.89
C GLU A 120 11.07 4.63 -1.55
N VAL A 121 9.93 4.72 -2.25
CA VAL A 121 9.48 5.91 -2.96
C VAL A 121 8.25 6.45 -2.22
N GLY A 122 8.46 7.48 -1.42
CA GLY A 122 7.48 8.02 -0.46
C GLY A 122 7.65 7.36 0.91
N MET A 123 8.12 8.12 1.88
CA MET A 123 8.47 7.61 3.22
C MET A 123 7.47 8.07 4.29
N PHE A 124 6.96 9.30 4.15
CA PHE A 124 6.18 9.98 5.16
C PHE A 124 6.89 9.94 6.53
N THR A 125 6.26 9.39 7.57
CA THR A 125 6.86 9.30 8.91
C THR A 125 7.82 8.12 9.07
N GLY A 126 7.98 7.26 8.05
CA GLY A 126 9.00 6.21 8.01
C GLY A 126 8.58 4.87 8.61
N TYR A 127 7.29 4.61 8.78
CA TYR A 127 6.82 3.36 9.36
C TYR A 127 7.15 2.14 8.49
N SER A 128 6.84 2.18 7.20
CA SER A 128 7.19 1.16 6.21
C SER A 128 8.71 1.01 6.08
N ALA A 129 9.45 2.12 5.99
CA ALA A 129 10.91 2.17 6.00
C ALA A 129 11.50 1.37 7.17
N LEU A 130 11.01 1.67 8.38
CA LEU A 130 11.47 1.04 9.61
C LEU A 130 11.09 -0.44 9.65
N ALA A 131 9.87 -0.78 9.26
CA ALA A 131 9.41 -2.16 9.21
C ALA A 131 10.32 -2.99 8.31
N ILE A 132 10.59 -2.52 7.09
CA ILE A 132 11.51 -3.20 6.16
C ILE A 132 12.92 -3.31 6.76
N ALA A 133 13.45 -2.22 7.35
CA ALA A 133 14.79 -2.22 7.93
C ALA A 133 14.96 -3.23 9.09
N GLU A 134 13.90 -3.51 9.85
CA GLU A 134 13.90 -4.57 10.86
C GLU A 134 14.08 -5.96 10.25
N ALA A 135 13.60 -6.20 9.03
CA ALA A 135 13.71 -7.48 8.33
C ALA A 135 15.00 -7.65 7.51
N LEU A 136 15.71 -6.56 7.21
CA LEU A 136 16.98 -6.60 6.50
C LEU A 136 18.09 -7.29 7.32
N PRO A 137 19.09 -7.90 6.67
CA PRO A 137 20.29 -8.36 7.37
C PRO A 137 21.08 -7.19 7.96
N SER A 138 22.11 -7.47 8.75
CA SER A 138 22.94 -6.43 9.39
C SER A 138 23.70 -5.56 8.39
N ASP A 139 24.03 -6.12 7.22
CA ASP A 139 24.66 -5.46 6.08
C ASP A 139 23.65 -4.95 5.04
N GLY A 140 22.36 -4.96 5.38
CA GLY A 140 21.31 -4.45 4.50
C GLY A 140 21.14 -2.93 4.58
N GLU A 141 20.72 -2.34 3.48
CA GLU A 141 20.56 -0.90 3.31
C GLU A 141 19.18 -0.60 2.70
N LEU A 142 18.55 0.47 3.20
CA LEU A 142 17.32 1.03 2.64
C LEU A 142 17.56 2.50 2.29
N VAL A 143 17.19 2.90 1.07
CA VAL A 143 17.14 4.30 0.65
C VAL A 143 15.69 4.73 0.56
N ALA A 144 15.30 5.74 1.34
CA ALA A 144 13.93 6.26 1.37
C ALA A 144 13.87 7.65 0.73
N CYS A 145 13.00 7.83 -0.27
CA CYS A 145 12.76 9.11 -0.90
C CYS A 145 11.64 9.85 -0.16
N GLU A 146 11.89 11.08 0.26
CA GLU A 146 10.89 11.93 0.89
C GLU A 146 11.01 13.36 0.40
N VAL A 147 9.90 13.98 0.02
CA VAL A 147 9.91 15.35 -0.52
C VAL A 147 9.82 16.39 0.59
N ASP A 148 9.18 16.05 1.71
CA ASP A 148 8.90 16.95 2.81
C ASP A 148 10.03 16.91 3.86
N PRO A 149 10.76 18.02 4.08
CA PRO A 149 11.86 18.05 5.04
C PRO A 149 11.42 17.81 6.50
N TYR A 150 10.19 18.22 6.85
CA TYR A 150 9.68 18.07 8.21
C TYR A 150 9.39 16.60 8.53
N THR A 151 8.72 15.88 7.63
CA THR A 151 8.50 14.43 7.82
C THR A 151 9.80 13.65 7.73
N ALA A 152 10.75 14.08 6.90
CA ALA A 152 12.08 13.49 6.86
C ALA A 152 12.81 13.61 8.22
N GLU A 153 12.78 14.79 8.84
CA GLU A 153 13.34 14.99 10.19
C GLU A 153 12.60 14.17 11.26
N PHE A 154 11.27 14.13 11.17
CA PHE A 154 10.41 13.33 12.05
C PHE A 154 10.80 11.84 12.00
N ALA A 155 10.88 11.27 10.80
CA ALA A 155 11.25 9.88 10.57
C ALA A 155 12.67 9.59 11.06
N GLN A 156 13.63 10.45 10.73
CA GLN A 156 15.02 10.31 11.19
C GLN A 156 15.13 10.34 12.72
N ALA A 157 14.30 11.12 13.41
CA ALA A 157 14.24 11.10 14.87
C ALA A 157 13.78 9.75 15.41
N ALA A 158 12.75 9.15 14.81
CA ALA A 158 12.29 7.82 15.17
C ALA A 158 13.34 6.73 14.84
N PHE A 159 14.02 6.83 13.71
CA PHE A 159 15.07 5.86 13.33
C PHE A 159 16.22 5.83 14.33
N ARG A 160 16.61 6.97 14.91
CA ARG A 160 17.64 7.03 15.96
C ARG A 160 17.27 6.26 17.23
N GLU A 161 15.98 6.04 17.49
CA GLU A 161 15.48 5.28 18.64
C GLU A 161 15.41 3.77 18.38
N SER A 162 15.61 3.33 17.13
CA SER A 162 15.56 1.92 16.74
C SER A 162 16.95 1.32 16.49
N PRO A 163 17.22 0.08 16.92
CA PRO A 163 18.47 -0.62 16.57
C PRO A 163 18.63 -0.88 15.06
N HIS A 164 17.55 -0.73 14.28
CA HIS A 164 17.56 -0.94 12.83
C HIS A 164 17.62 0.36 12.02
N GLY A 165 17.49 1.53 12.66
CA GLY A 165 17.45 2.82 11.96
C GLY A 165 18.75 3.16 11.23
N GLY A 166 19.89 2.63 11.67
CA GLY A 166 21.18 2.82 11.00
C GLY A 166 21.27 2.22 9.59
N LYS A 167 20.29 1.41 9.17
CA LYS A 167 20.19 0.86 7.81
C LYS A 167 19.47 1.79 6.83
N ILE A 168 18.82 2.84 7.33
CA ILE A 168 17.95 3.71 6.53
C ILE A 168 18.67 5.01 6.19
N ARG A 169 18.76 5.31 4.90
CA ARG A 169 19.25 6.58 4.37
C ARG A 169 18.09 7.33 3.73
N VAL A 170 17.78 8.52 4.25
CA VAL A 170 16.72 9.38 3.70
C VAL A 170 17.31 10.35 2.69
N GLU A 171 16.75 10.36 1.48
CA GLU A 171 17.09 11.29 0.41
C GLU A 171 15.96 12.31 0.27
N VAL A 172 16.21 13.53 0.79
CA VAL A 172 15.21 14.60 0.79
C VAL A 172 15.17 15.29 -0.57
N GLY A 173 14.03 15.19 -1.26
CA GLY A 173 13.76 15.83 -2.54
C GLY A 173 12.71 15.09 -3.37
N PRO A 174 12.39 15.60 -4.57
CA PRO A 174 11.44 14.95 -5.47
C PRO A 174 11.90 13.54 -5.84
N ALA A 175 11.01 12.56 -5.69
CA ALA A 175 11.32 11.15 -5.90
C ALA A 175 11.97 10.86 -7.26
N LEU A 176 11.38 11.33 -8.38
CA LEU A 176 11.95 11.11 -9.72
C LEU A 176 13.39 11.64 -9.86
N SER A 177 13.67 12.80 -9.27
CA SER A 177 15.03 13.38 -9.26
C SER A 177 15.99 12.52 -8.44
N THR A 178 15.54 11.96 -7.32
CA THR A 178 16.32 11.01 -6.51
C THR A 178 16.58 9.71 -7.26
N LEU A 179 15.56 9.15 -7.94
CA LEU A 179 15.72 7.95 -8.77
C LEU A 179 16.80 8.16 -9.84
N GLN A 180 16.75 9.28 -10.56
CA GLN A 180 17.76 9.58 -11.57
C GLN A 180 19.18 9.66 -10.99
N LYS A 181 19.35 10.33 -9.84
CA LYS A 181 20.67 10.39 -9.16
C LYS A 181 21.18 9.01 -8.75
N LEU A 182 20.30 8.14 -8.27
CA LEU A 182 20.66 6.77 -7.89
C LEU A 182 21.06 5.93 -9.11
N ALA A 183 20.35 6.10 -10.23
CA ALA A 183 20.67 5.45 -11.50
C ALA A 183 22.02 5.93 -12.06
N ASP A 184 22.26 7.25 -12.06
CA ASP A 184 23.53 7.85 -12.49
C ASP A 184 24.71 7.39 -11.61
N ALA A 185 24.44 7.07 -10.33
CA ALA A 185 25.40 6.50 -9.39
C ALA A 185 25.54 4.97 -9.50
N GLY A 186 24.89 4.33 -10.48
CA GLY A 186 24.94 2.89 -10.73
C GLY A 186 24.37 2.05 -9.58
N GLN A 187 23.39 2.57 -8.84
CA GLN A 187 22.72 1.80 -7.80
C GLN A 187 21.67 0.87 -8.41
N SER A 188 21.46 -0.28 -7.76
CA SER A 188 20.36 -1.19 -8.03
C SER A 188 19.86 -1.79 -6.72
N PHE A 189 18.59 -2.22 -6.71
CA PHE A 189 17.86 -2.64 -5.54
C PHE A 189 17.18 -3.99 -5.79
N ASP A 190 17.13 -4.82 -4.75
CA ASP A 190 16.48 -6.13 -4.77
C ASP A 190 14.95 -5.99 -4.61
N PHE A 191 14.55 -4.96 -3.86
CA PHE A 191 13.18 -4.69 -3.50
C PHE A 191 12.89 -3.19 -3.56
N VAL A 192 11.73 -2.81 -4.09
CA VAL A 192 11.26 -1.44 -4.14
C VAL A 192 9.86 -1.34 -3.55
N PHE A 193 9.61 -0.39 -2.66
CA PHE A 193 8.27 -0.04 -2.20
C PHE A 193 7.86 1.33 -2.76
N ILE A 194 6.66 1.43 -3.31
CA ILE A 194 6.12 2.68 -3.88
C ILE A 194 4.83 3.04 -3.13
N ASP A 195 4.89 4.14 -2.39
CA ASP A 195 3.74 4.78 -1.75
C ASP A 195 3.91 6.31 -1.74
N ALA A 196 3.68 6.91 -2.91
CA ALA A 196 3.90 8.34 -3.14
C ALA A 196 2.75 8.99 -3.91
N ASP A 197 3.05 9.98 -4.74
CA ASP A 197 2.08 10.61 -5.63
C ASP A 197 1.58 9.60 -6.69
N LYS A 198 0.29 9.27 -6.60
CA LYS A 198 -0.39 8.29 -7.45
C LYS A 198 -0.32 8.65 -8.94
N ARG A 199 -0.25 9.94 -9.28
CA ARG A 199 -0.15 10.40 -10.68
C ARG A 199 1.19 10.06 -11.33
N GLU A 200 2.21 9.83 -10.52
CA GLU A 200 3.56 9.54 -10.98
C GLU A 200 3.90 8.04 -10.92
N TYR A 201 2.98 7.17 -10.45
CA TYR A 201 3.21 5.72 -10.29
C TYR A 201 3.70 5.04 -11.58
N VAL A 202 3.09 5.36 -12.72
CA VAL A 202 3.54 4.84 -14.03
C VAL A 202 4.98 5.26 -14.29
N LYS A 203 5.36 6.51 -14.01
CA LYS A 203 6.73 7.00 -14.25
C LYS A 203 7.72 6.39 -13.28
N TYR A 204 7.38 6.21 -12.00
CA TYR A 204 8.22 5.50 -11.05
C TYR A 204 8.50 4.08 -11.54
N PHE A 205 7.44 3.34 -11.88
CA PHE A 205 7.55 1.98 -12.41
C PHE A 205 8.42 1.89 -13.67
N GLN A 206 8.17 2.73 -14.66
CA GLN A 206 8.97 2.75 -15.89
C GLN A 206 10.44 3.10 -15.60
N THR A 207 10.69 4.12 -14.78
CA THR A 207 12.05 4.53 -14.40
C THR A 207 12.80 3.38 -13.75
N LEU A 208 12.19 2.66 -12.82
CA LEU A 208 12.81 1.53 -12.12
C LEU A 208 13.27 0.41 -13.08
N LEU A 209 12.49 0.13 -14.12
CA LEU A 209 12.80 -0.90 -15.11
C LEU A 209 13.77 -0.41 -16.20
N GLU A 210 13.62 0.82 -16.67
CA GLU A 210 14.41 1.39 -17.78
C GLU A 210 15.83 1.78 -17.36
N THR A 211 16.04 2.09 -16.08
CA THR A 211 17.32 2.53 -15.54
C THR A 211 18.06 1.45 -14.75
N ASP A 212 17.55 0.22 -14.73
CA ASP A 212 18.09 -0.91 -13.97
C ASP A 212 18.24 -0.65 -12.45
N LEU A 213 17.48 0.31 -11.91
CA LEU A 213 17.35 0.51 -10.47
C LEU A 213 16.74 -0.71 -9.79
N LEU A 214 15.87 -1.47 -10.46
CA LEU A 214 15.41 -2.76 -9.98
C LEU A 214 16.19 -3.88 -10.67
N VAL A 215 16.85 -4.77 -9.92
CA VAL A 215 17.58 -5.90 -10.53
C VAL A 215 16.65 -6.88 -11.27
N PRO A 216 17.11 -7.57 -12.33
CA PRO A 216 16.37 -8.70 -12.90
C PRO A 216 16.05 -9.75 -11.81
N GLY A 217 14.79 -10.19 -11.74
CA GLY A 217 14.29 -11.03 -10.64
C GLY A 217 13.91 -10.30 -9.35
N GLY A 218 14.19 -8.99 -9.26
CA GLY A 218 13.80 -8.14 -8.14
C GLY A 218 12.28 -7.88 -8.09
N PHE A 219 11.83 -7.35 -6.95
CA PHE A 219 10.42 -7.12 -6.68
C PHE A 219 10.09 -5.65 -6.45
N ILE A 220 8.88 -5.25 -6.84
CA ILE A 220 8.25 -3.98 -6.47
C ILE A 220 6.98 -4.32 -5.69
N CYS A 221 6.72 -3.62 -4.59
CA CYS A 221 5.41 -3.55 -3.95
C CYS A 221 4.87 -2.12 -4.11
N VAL A 222 3.61 -2.00 -4.54
CA VAL A 222 2.97 -0.70 -4.79
C VAL A 222 1.68 -0.62 -4.00
N ASP A 223 1.59 0.35 -3.10
CA ASP A 223 0.46 0.54 -2.20
C ASP A 223 -0.66 1.40 -2.83
N ASN A 224 -1.86 1.26 -2.28
CA ASN A 224 -3.13 1.90 -2.65
C ASN A 224 -3.58 1.58 -4.09
N THR A 225 -3.32 0.35 -4.53
CA THR A 225 -3.63 -0.08 -5.90
C THR A 225 -5.10 -0.47 -6.11
N LEU A 226 -5.93 -0.49 -5.05
CA LEU A 226 -7.40 -0.50 -5.14
C LEU A 226 -8.01 0.89 -4.95
N LEU A 227 -7.26 1.83 -4.35
CA LEU A 227 -7.58 3.24 -4.12
C LEU A 227 -9.04 3.51 -3.73
N GLN A 228 -9.42 3.08 -2.53
CA GLN A 228 -10.74 3.23 -1.92
C GLN A 228 -11.87 2.68 -2.82
N GLY A 229 -11.52 1.69 -3.65
CA GLY A 229 -12.38 1.07 -4.63
C GLY A 229 -12.58 1.85 -5.94
N GLN A 230 -11.99 3.04 -6.09
CA GLN A 230 -12.22 3.90 -7.25
C GLN A 230 -11.84 3.24 -8.58
N VAL A 231 -10.83 2.38 -8.57
CA VAL A 231 -10.29 1.75 -9.80
C VAL A 231 -11.29 0.85 -10.52
N TYR A 232 -12.32 0.37 -9.82
CA TYR A 232 -13.38 -0.48 -10.37
C TYR A 232 -14.77 0.17 -10.30
N LEU A 233 -14.86 1.44 -9.89
CA LEU A 233 -16.07 2.25 -10.08
C LEU A 233 -16.21 2.68 -11.56
N PRO A 234 -17.42 3.06 -12.01
CA PRO A 234 -17.62 3.73 -13.29
C PRO A 234 -16.66 4.92 -13.45
N GLU A 235 -16.12 5.11 -14.65
CA GLU A 235 -15.07 6.11 -14.94
C GLU A 235 -15.48 7.52 -14.52
N GLU A 236 -16.74 7.88 -14.75
CA GLU A 236 -17.33 9.18 -14.39
C GLU A 236 -17.35 9.47 -12.88
N ASN A 237 -17.18 8.44 -12.05
CA ASN A 237 -17.19 8.55 -10.59
C ASN A 237 -15.77 8.52 -9.98
N ARG A 238 -14.72 8.41 -10.81
CA ARG A 238 -13.33 8.35 -10.33
C ARG A 238 -12.77 9.74 -10.08
N THR A 239 -12.01 9.89 -9.02
CA THR A 239 -11.15 11.07 -8.83
C THR A 239 -9.94 11.00 -9.76
N PRO A 240 -9.18 12.10 -9.95
CA PRO A 240 -7.94 12.07 -10.71
C PRO A 240 -6.92 11.01 -10.23
N ASN A 241 -6.86 10.74 -8.93
CA ASN A 241 -5.99 9.69 -8.39
C ASN A 241 -6.56 8.30 -8.70
N GLY A 242 -7.88 8.13 -8.66
CA GLY A 242 -8.55 6.89 -9.04
C GLY A 242 -8.25 6.50 -10.49
N GLU A 243 -8.30 7.48 -11.38
CA GLU A 243 -7.94 7.26 -12.79
C GLU A 243 -6.44 6.97 -12.96
N ALA A 244 -5.56 7.68 -12.25
CA ALA A 244 -4.13 7.41 -12.30
C ALA A 244 -3.78 5.98 -11.85
N ILE A 245 -4.42 5.47 -10.79
CA ILE A 245 -4.19 4.10 -10.31
C ILE A 245 -4.84 3.07 -11.25
N ALA A 246 -6.03 3.34 -11.80
CA ALA A 246 -6.63 2.47 -12.81
C ALA A 246 -5.71 2.32 -14.03
N GLN A 247 -5.14 3.44 -14.51
CA GLN A 247 -4.15 3.45 -15.59
C GLN A 247 -2.89 2.67 -15.19
N PHE A 248 -2.35 2.91 -14.00
CA PHE A 248 -1.18 2.19 -13.49
C PHE A 248 -1.41 0.67 -13.50
N ASN A 249 -2.52 0.20 -12.94
CA ASN A 249 -2.87 -1.22 -12.90
C ASN A 249 -2.93 -1.85 -14.30
N GLN A 250 -3.50 -1.13 -15.28
CA GLN A 250 -3.55 -1.58 -16.67
C GLN A 250 -2.17 -1.63 -17.32
N VAL A 251 -1.33 -0.62 -17.08
CA VAL A 251 0.06 -0.58 -17.58
C VAL A 251 0.84 -1.79 -17.08
N VAL A 252 0.82 -2.07 -15.78
CA VAL A 252 1.57 -3.21 -15.24
C VAL A 252 0.98 -4.55 -15.72
N ALA A 253 -0.35 -4.67 -15.82
CA ALA A 253 -0.99 -5.88 -16.33
C ALA A 253 -0.64 -6.20 -17.79
N ALA A 254 -0.33 -5.18 -18.59
CA ALA A 254 0.04 -5.31 -20.01
C ALA A 254 1.56 -5.40 -20.24
N ASP A 255 2.39 -5.14 -19.23
CA ASP A 255 3.85 -5.05 -19.39
C ASP A 255 4.49 -6.44 -19.37
N SER A 256 5.05 -6.86 -20.50
CA SER A 256 5.65 -8.19 -20.66
C SER A 256 6.99 -8.36 -19.93
N ARG A 257 7.56 -7.31 -19.33
CA ARG A 257 8.82 -7.39 -18.56
C ARG A 257 8.59 -7.87 -17.13
N VAL A 258 7.34 -7.99 -16.70
CA VAL A 258 6.98 -8.33 -15.31
C VAL A 258 5.90 -9.40 -15.23
N GLU A 259 5.78 -10.00 -14.06
CA GLU A 259 4.58 -10.71 -13.62
C GLU A 259 4.09 -10.08 -12.31
N GLN A 260 2.78 -10.12 -12.05
CA GLN A 260 2.21 -9.43 -10.89
C GLN A 260 1.00 -10.12 -10.25
N VAL A 261 0.74 -9.76 -8.99
CA VAL A 261 -0.48 -10.08 -8.25
C VAL A 261 -0.97 -8.84 -7.49
N LEU A 262 -2.22 -8.44 -7.73
CA LEU A 262 -2.92 -7.39 -6.97
C LEU A 262 -3.64 -8.03 -5.76
N LEU A 263 -3.25 -7.65 -4.54
CA LEU A 263 -3.79 -8.20 -3.30
C LEU A 263 -4.78 -7.24 -2.64
N PRO A 264 -5.93 -7.73 -2.14
CA PRO A 264 -6.86 -6.93 -1.34
C PRO A 264 -6.39 -6.80 0.10
N LEU A 265 -5.14 -6.36 0.29
CA LEU A 265 -4.60 -5.98 1.59
C LEU A 265 -4.82 -4.48 1.76
N ARG A 266 -5.53 -4.07 2.83
CA ARG A 266 -5.88 -2.66 3.09
C ARG A 266 -6.46 -2.01 1.81
N ASP A 267 -5.80 -0.97 1.31
CA ASP A 267 -6.23 -0.21 0.13
C ASP A 267 -5.66 -0.75 -1.20
N GLY A 268 -5.17 -1.99 -1.18
CA GLY A 268 -4.64 -2.70 -2.32
C GLY A 268 -3.12 -2.65 -2.41
N LEU A 269 -2.48 -3.82 -2.43
CA LEU A 269 -1.03 -3.95 -2.61
C LEU A 269 -0.74 -4.78 -3.86
N THR A 270 -0.06 -4.19 -4.85
CA THR A 270 0.40 -4.96 -6.02
C THR A 270 1.84 -5.41 -5.81
N ILE A 271 2.06 -6.72 -5.89
CA ILE A 271 3.40 -7.31 -5.94
C ILE A 271 3.77 -7.52 -7.40
N ILE A 272 4.92 -7.01 -7.81
CA ILE A 272 5.42 -7.06 -9.19
C ILE A 272 6.82 -7.67 -9.16
N ARG A 273 7.07 -8.71 -9.97
CA ARG A 273 8.41 -9.28 -10.15
C ARG A 273 8.94 -8.92 -11.53
N ARG A 274 10.14 -8.33 -11.58
CA ARG A 274 10.87 -8.13 -12.84
C ARG A 274 11.35 -9.48 -13.38
N LEU A 275 11.04 -9.79 -14.63
CA LEU A 275 11.52 -11.01 -15.28
C LEU A 275 13.02 -10.91 -15.59
N PRO A 276 13.74 -12.05 -15.62
CA PRO A 276 15.17 -12.10 -15.93
C PRO A 276 15.54 -11.57 -17.31
#